data_AF-A0AAE9F6N2-F1
#
_entry.id   AF-A0AAE9F6N2-F1
#
_cell.length_a   1.000
_cell.length_b   1.000
_cell.length_c   1.000
_cell.angle_alpha   90.00
_cell.angle_beta   90.00
_cell.angle_gamma   90.00
#
_symmetry.space_group_name_H-M   'P 1'
#
loop_
_entity.id
_entity.type
_entity.pdbx_description
1 polymer ?
#
loop_
_entity_poly.entity_id
_entity_poly.type
_entity_poly.pdbx_seq_one_letter_code
_entity_poly.pdbx_strand_id
1 'polypeptide(L)'
;MPIDFIRFPELVQKKILDLLECYDLYNFSETSKWSRSLSIRPAKRHKGQMEVKFSKKKYLELTYSSSSHPHEDLKISLELKDSKFEDLEKYLSVRHSTLFANVTISLFYSCSAPFDSAFLTLNPLLKLAQLGYSMEKCSMCGVKNNEAIVRTLTAFRKEKDVQMSFRPTKDFKNFDFVTPFSGSLENEQLQIDYTKWVSVWHIFNVFNKCRFVYLGGHFPLSDVFEILKNWKAESSIRSLELKFQAWSNEEFAAKMVEMNAAPVQEAPERRKGYTSSSWMLNYLRVVQLPFPLDNP
;
A
#
# COMPACT_ATOMS: atom_id res chain seq x y z
N MET A 1 10.18 -47.14 -23.85
CA MET A 1 10.14 -45.94 -24.71
C MET A 1 9.24 -44.92 -24.05
N PRO A 2 9.69 -43.68 -23.81
CA PRO A 2 8.79 -42.61 -23.39
C PRO A 2 7.76 -42.36 -24.50
N ILE A 3 6.47 -42.26 -24.15
CA ILE A 3 5.39 -41.91 -25.08
C ILE A 3 5.34 -40.40 -25.17
N ASP A 4 5.33 -39.86 -26.39
CA ASP A 4 5.18 -38.41 -26.60
C ASP A 4 3.88 -37.90 -26.00
N PHE A 5 3.97 -36.83 -25.21
CA PHE A 5 2.82 -36.23 -24.53
C PHE A 5 1.65 -35.91 -25.46
N ILE A 6 1.95 -35.51 -26.70
CA ILE A 6 0.98 -35.15 -27.75
C ILE A 6 0.10 -36.35 -28.15
N ARG A 7 0.56 -37.59 -27.94
CA ARG A 7 -0.17 -38.80 -28.31
C ARG A 7 -1.25 -39.20 -27.30
N PHE A 8 -1.27 -38.59 -26.11
CA PHE A 8 -2.36 -38.84 -25.16
C PHE A 8 -3.67 -38.20 -25.65
N PRO A 9 -4.85 -38.75 -25.33
CA PRO A 9 -6.12 -38.07 -25.57
C PRO A 9 -6.16 -36.70 -24.88
N GLU A 10 -6.84 -35.71 -25.47
CA GLU A 10 -6.90 -34.34 -24.91
C GLU A 10 -7.29 -34.30 -23.43
N LEU A 11 -8.23 -35.14 -23.02
CA LEU A 11 -8.72 -35.18 -21.64
C LEU A 11 -7.65 -35.68 -20.66
N VAL A 12 -6.79 -36.60 -21.11
CA VAL A 12 -5.65 -37.11 -20.34
C VAL A 12 -4.53 -36.09 -20.31
N GLN A 13 -4.21 -35.45 -21.44
CA GLN A 13 -3.28 -34.32 -21.49
C GLN A 13 -3.73 -33.21 -20.54
N LYS A 14 -5.04 -32.92 -20.50
CA LYS A 14 -5.62 -31.93 -19.59
C LYS A 14 -5.37 -32.32 -18.13
N LYS A 15 -5.76 -33.52 -17.72
CA LYS A 15 -5.52 -33.99 -16.34
C LYS A 15 -4.05 -33.98 -15.95
N ILE A 16 -3.13 -34.39 -16.84
CA ILE A 16 -1.69 -34.36 -16.55
C ILE A 16 -1.22 -32.93 -16.29
N LEU A 17 -1.57 -31.98 -17.16
CA LEU A 17 -1.21 -30.57 -17.00
C LEU A 17 -1.87 -29.92 -15.77
N ASP A 18 -3.05 -30.39 -15.36
CA ASP A 18 -3.70 -29.95 -14.12
C ASP A 18 -3.02 -30.53 -12.87
N LEU A 19 -2.28 -31.62 -13.00
CA LEU A 19 -1.49 -32.21 -11.91
C LEU A 19 -0.09 -31.61 -11.83
N LEU A 20 0.41 -31.00 -12.90
CA LEU A 20 1.70 -30.32 -12.86
C LEU A 20 1.70 -29.17 -11.86
N GLU A 21 2.82 -29.07 -11.16
CA GLU A 21 3.15 -27.88 -10.39
C GLU A 21 3.33 -26.69 -11.35
N CYS A 22 3.17 -25.50 -10.79
CA CYS A 22 3.16 -24.24 -11.54
C CYS A 22 4.43 -24.06 -12.38
N TYR A 23 5.57 -24.49 -11.84
CA TYR A 23 6.84 -24.42 -12.50
C TYR A 23 6.95 -25.37 -13.70
N ASP A 24 6.57 -26.62 -13.52
CA ASP A 24 6.59 -27.61 -14.61
C ASP A 24 5.65 -27.18 -15.73
N LEU A 25 4.51 -26.58 -15.36
CA LEU A 25 3.56 -26.01 -16.32
C LEU A 25 4.16 -24.80 -17.06
N TYR A 26 4.90 -23.91 -16.38
CA TYR A 26 5.62 -22.82 -17.01
C TYR A 26 6.69 -23.32 -17.98
N ASN A 27 7.55 -24.24 -17.55
CA ASN A 27 8.59 -24.83 -18.41
C ASN A 27 7.98 -25.53 -19.62
N PHE A 28 6.92 -26.31 -19.41
CA PHE A 28 6.16 -26.91 -20.49
C PHE A 28 5.65 -25.83 -21.46
N SER A 29 5.11 -24.72 -20.97
CA SER A 29 4.63 -23.62 -21.80
C SER A 29 5.70 -22.95 -22.66
N GLU A 30 6.96 -22.92 -22.21
CA GLU A 30 8.08 -22.32 -22.94
C GLU A 30 8.63 -23.23 -24.05
N THR A 31 8.26 -24.51 -24.08
CA THR A 31 8.78 -25.46 -25.09
C THR A 31 8.25 -25.22 -26.51
N SER A 32 7.01 -24.72 -26.67
CA SER A 32 6.43 -24.46 -27.99
C SER A 32 5.17 -23.59 -27.91
N LYS A 33 4.74 -23.02 -29.04
CA LYS A 33 3.46 -22.30 -29.14
C LYS A 33 2.25 -23.17 -28.75
N TRP A 34 2.28 -24.45 -29.12
CA TRP A 34 1.23 -25.42 -28.79
C TRP A 34 1.18 -25.68 -27.28
N SER A 35 2.32 -25.96 -26.67
CA SER A 35 2.43 -26.19 -25.22
C SER A 35 1.97 -24.96 -24.45
N ARG A 36 2.33 -23.75 -24.91
CA ARG A 36 1.85 -22.49 -24.35
C ARG A 36 0.32 -22.40 -24.39
N SER A 37 -0.31 -22.69 -25.53
CA SER A 37 -1.77 -22.65 -25.65
C SER A 37 -2.48 -23.60 -24.69
N LEU A 38 -1.91 -24.79 -24.45
CA LEU A 38 -2.47 -25.78 -23.53
C LEU A 38 -2.30 -25.42 -22.06
N SER A 39 -1.29 -24.61 -21.75
CA SER A 39 -0.95 -24.21 -20.39
C SER A 39 -1.84 -23.05 -19.91
N ILE A 40 -2.37 -22.23 -20.83
CA ILE A 40 -3.26 -21.09 -20.53
C ILE A 40 -4.64 -21.61 -20.11
N ARG A 41 -4.76 -22.02 -18.83
CA ARG A 41 -6.02 -22.48 -18.25
C ARG A 41 -6.42 -21.63 -17.06
N PRO A 42 -7.69 -21.18 -16.97
CA PRO A 42 -8.14 -20.30 -15.89
C PRO A 42 -7.84 -20.84 -14.48
N ALA A 43 -8.03 -22.14 -14.26
CA ALA A 43 -7.86 -22.77 -12.95
C ALA A 43 -6.40 -22.82 -12.44
N LYS A 44 -5.42 -22.70 -13.36
CA LYS A 44 -3.99 -22.77 -13.05
C LYS A 44 -3.28 -21.44 -13.24
N ARG A 45 -4.01 -20.34 -13.46
CA ARG A 45 -3.36 -19.04 -13.60
C ARG A 45 -2.81 -18.56 -12.25
N HIS A 46 -1.58 -18.06 -12.24
CA HIS A 46 -0.87 -17.67 -11.03
C HIS A 46 -1.00 -16.18 -10.74
N LYS A 47 -1.12 -15.82 -9.47
CA LYS A 47 -0.97 -14.43 -9.04
C LYS A 47 0.52 -14.10 -8.99
N GLY A 48 0.92 -13.04 -9.68
CA GLY A 48 2.26 -12.49 -9.59
C GLY A 48 2.26 -11.22 -8.75
N GLN A 49 3.34 -10.96 -8.03
CA GLN A 49 3.58 -9.68 -7.39
C GLN A 49 4.80 -9.03 -8.05
N MET A 50 4.65 -7.76 -8.37
CA MET A 50 5.77 -6.98 -8.89
C MET A 50 6.11 -5.85 -7.95
N GLU A 51 7.37 -5.78 -7.55
CA GLU A 51 7.92 -4.65 -6.82
C GLU A 51 8.70 -3.73 -7.75
N VAL A 52 8.37 -2.45 -7.73
CA VAL A 52 9.06 -1.42 -8.50
C VAL A 52 9.76 -0.48 -7.52
N LYS A 53 11.10 -0.56 -7.47
CA LYS A 53 11.97 0.19 -6.56
C LYS A 53 12.71 1.31 -7.29
N PHE A 54 12.54 2.54 -6.82
CA PHE A 54 13.36 3.67 -7.28
C PHE A 54 14.55 3.88 -6.35
N SER A 55 15.77 3.79 -6.88
CA SER A 55 17.00 3.89 -6.10
C SER A 55 17.68 5.27 -6.20
N LYS A 56 18.34 5.68 -5.12
CA LYS A 56 19.18 6.89 -5.01
C LYS A 56 20.27 6.99 -6.08
N LYS A 57 20.69 5.84 -6.64
CA LYS A 57 21.75 5.76 -7.65
C LYS A 57 21.29 6.04 -9.09
N LYS A 58 20.06 6.54 -9.27
CA LYS A 58 19.42 6.74 -10.58
C LYS A 58 19.14 5.43 -11.34
N TYR A 59 18.67 4.40 -10.63
CA TYR A 59 18.23 3.15 -11.25
C TYR A 59 16.76 2.88 -10.87
N LEU A 60 16.02 2.32 -11.82
CA LEU A 60 14.76 1.63 -11.57
C LEU A 60 15.06 0.15 -11.38
N GLU A 61 14.80 -0.36 -10.18
CA GLU A 61 14.91 -1.77 -9.85
C GLU A 61 13.52 -2.41 -9.94
N LEU A 62 13.39 -3.45 -10.77
CA LEU A 62 12.19 -4.24 -10.89
C LEU A 62 12.46 -5.59 -10.27
N THR A 63 11.59 -5.99 -9.34
CA THR A 63 11.63 -7.30 -8.71
C THR A 63 10.31 -8.00 -8.99
N TYR A 64 10.36 -9.12 -9.71
CA TYR A 64 9.19 -9.97 -9.87
C TYR A 64 9.28 -11.15 -8.91
N SER A 65 8.26 -11.30 -8.07
CA SER A 65 8.12 -12.43 -7.17
C SER A 65 6.80 -13.16 -7.43
N SER A 66 6.88 -14.48 -7.36
CA SER A 66 5.70 -15.34 -7.45
C SER A 66 5.93 -16.54 -6.55
N SER A 67 4.91 -16.88 -5.75
CA SER A 67 4.91 -18.07 -4.90
C SER A 67 5.01 -19.39 -5.67
N SER A 68 4.92 -19.32 -7.00
CA SER A 68 4.87 -20.45 -7.92
C SER A 68 6.09 -20.53 -8.85
N HIS A 69 7.05 -19.60 -8.74
CA HIS A 69 8.30 -19.64 -9.50
C HIS A 69 9.47 -20.08 -8.60
N PRO A 70 10.30 -21.06 -9.01
CA PRO A 70 11.43 -21.55 -8.22
C PRO A 70 12.77 -20.86 -8.52
N HIS A 71 12.77 -19.81 -9.35
CA HIS A 71 13.96 -18.97 -9.51
C HIS A 71 13.97 -17.88 -8.45
N GLU A 72 15.18 -17.47 -8.05
CA GLU A 72 15.39 -16.26 -7.24
C GLU A 72 14.65 -15.07 -7.86
N ASP A 73 14.16 -14.19 -6.99
CA ASP A 73 13.53 -12.93 -7.35
C ASP A 73 14.28 -12.25 -8.50
N LEU A 74 13.62 -12.09 -9.65
CA LEU A 74 14.28 -11.52 -10.82
C LEU A 74 14.47 -10.02 -10.59
N LYS A 75 15.72 -9.60 -10.44
CA LYS A 75 16.10 -8.20 -10.25
C LYS A 75 16.65 -7.59 -11.53
N ILE A 76 15.90 -6.66 -12.12
CA ILE A 76 16.34 -5.89 -13.29
C ILE A 76 16.68 -4.47 -12.82
N SER A 77 17.85 -3.95 -13.16
CA SER A 77 18.24 -2.56 -12.90
C SER A 77 18.31 -1.79 -14.21
N LEU A 78 17.44 -0.78 -14.38
CA LEU A 78 17.40 0.09 -15.54
C LEU A 78 18.04 1.44 -15.21
N GLU A 79 19.05 1.87 -15.98
CA GLU A 79 19.69 3.18 -15.79
C GLU A 79 18.74 4.30 -16.23
N LEU A 80 18.51 5.31 -15.39
CA LEU A 80 17.58 6.41 -15.65
C LEU A 80 18.09 7.46 -16.65
N LYS A 81 19.19 7.22 -17.37
CA LYS A 81 19.74 8.24 -18.29
C LYS A 81 18.81 8.56 -19.45
N ASP A 82 18.07 7.56 -19.95
CA ASP A 82 17.12 7.71 -21.07
C ASP A 82 15.89 6.79 -20.96
N SER A 83 15.73 6.04 -19.86
CA SER A 83 14.69 5.01 -19.79
C SER A 83 13.31 5.65 -19.73
N LYS A 84 12.55 5.45 -20.81
CA LYS A 84 11.14 5.84 -20.87
C LYS A 84 10.31 4.74 -20.22
N PHE A 85 9.08 5.05 -19.84
CA PHE A 85 8.14 4.03 -19.37
C PHE A 85 7.91 2.92 -20.40
N GLU A 86 8.09 3.21 -21.70
CA GLU A 86 8.09 2.24 -22.79
C GLU A 86 9.07 1.08 -22.54
N ASP A 87 10.19 1.33 -21.87
CA ASP A 87 11.12 0.28 -21.48
C ASP A 87 10.52 -0.59 -20.40
N LEU A 88 9.90 0.01 -19.37
CA LEU A 88 9.21 -0.73 -18.31
C LEU A 88 8.12 -1.63 -18.90
N GLU A 89 7.20 -1.09 -19.70
CA GLU A 89 6.15 -1.86 -20.37
C GLU A 89 6.72 -3.01 -21.22
N LYS A 90 7.82 -2.78 -21.93
CA LYS A 90 8.52 -3.84 -22.67
C LYS A 90 9.05 -4.92 -21.72
N TYR A 91 9.65 -4.57 -20.59
CA TYR A 91 10.08 -5.56 -19.59
C TYR A 91 8.90 -6.32 -18.96
N LEU A 92 7.79 -5.63 -18.68
CA LEU A 92 6.56 -6.23 -18.17
C LEU A 92 5.97 -7.24 -19.17
N SER A 93 5.78 -6.81 -20.42
CA SER A 93 5.17 -7.60 -21.50
C SER A 93 6.03 -8.79 -21.93
N VAL A 94 7.36 -8.63 -21.99
CA VAL A 94 8.29 -9.71 -22.38
C VAL A 94 8.33 -10.84 -21.34
N ARG A 95 8.00 -10.56 -20.07
CA ARG A 95 8.11 -11.53 -18.98
C ARG A 95 6.78 -11.94 -18.36
N HIS A 96 5.68 -11.27 -18.71
CA HIS A 96 4.35 -11.70 -18.33
C HIS A 96 3.94 -12.92 -19.15
N SER A 97 4.21 -14.12 -18.62
CA SER A 97 3.59 -15.33 -19.18
C SER A 97 2.07 -15.20 -19.10
N THR A 98 1.37 -15.60 -20.15
CA THR A 98 -0.10 -15.71 -20.19
C THR A 98 -0.65 -16.70 -19.14
N LEU A 99 0.23 -17.38 -18.43
CA LEU A 99 -0.05 -18.19 -17.24
C LEU A 99 -0.28 -17.37 -15.98
N PHE A 100 0.12 -16.10 -15.93
CA PHE A 100 -0.17 -15.25 -14.78
C PHE A 100 -1.53 -14.55 -14.97
N ALA A 101 -2.35 -14.54 -13.92
CA ALA A 101 -3.57 -13.75 -13.82
C ALA A 101 -3.52 -12.90 -12.56
N ASN A 102 -4.19 -11.76 -12.60
CA ASN A 102 -4.27 -10.85 -11.45
C ASN A 102 -2.87 -10.51 -10.93
N VAL A 103 -1.97 -10.11 -11.82
CA VAL A 103 -0.67 -9.59 -11.41
C VAL A 103 -0.90 -8.27 -10.69
N THR A 104 -0.45 -8.21 -9.44
CA THR A 104 -0.57 -7.03 -8.61
C THR A 104 0.76 -6.31 -8.53
N ILE A 105 0.69 -4.98 -8.51
CA ILE A 105 1.88 -4.15 -8.44
C ILE A 105 1.99 -3.56 -7.03
N SER A 106 3.17 -3.73 -6.45
CA SER A 106 3.64 -3.04 -5.26
C SER A 106 4.68 -2.00 -5.69
N LEU A 107 4.35 -0.72 -5.52
CA LEU A 107 5.27 0.36 -5.82
C LEU A 107 6.05 0.72 -4.56
N PHE A 108 7.38 0.72 -4.63
CA PHE A 108 8.25 1.24 -3.59
C PHE A 108 9.11 2.39 -4.11
N TYR A 109 8.77 3.61 -3.71
CA TYR A 109 9.52 4.80 -4.07
C TYR A 109 10.37 5.29 -2.90
N SER A 110 11.70 5.36 -3.07
CA SER A 110 12.62 5.93 -2.08
C SER A 110 13.57 6.92 -2.70
N CYS A 111 13.45 8.19 -2.34
CA CYS A 111 14.35 9.23 -2.86
C CYS A 111 14.88 10.17 -1.78
N SER A 112 16.19 10.37 -1.75
CA SER A 112 16.87 11.29 -0.82
C SER A 112 17.05 12.71 -1.36
N ALA A 113 16.89 12.94 -2.66
CA ALA A 113 17.00 14.26 -3.28
C ALA A 113 15.62 14.75 -3.75
N PRO A 114 15.36 16.08 -3.80
CA PRO A 114 14.24 16.62 -4.56
C PRO A 114 14.50 16.34 -6.04
N PHE A 115 14.14 15.15 -6.49
CA PHE A 115 14.37 14.70 -7.85
C PHE A 115 13.44 15.47 -8.79
N ASP A 116 14.02 16.06 -9.84
CA ASP A 116 13.27 16.81 -10.84
C ASP A 116 12.24 15.91 -11.54
N SER A 117 11.00 16.32 -11.27
CA SER A 117 9.66 16.03 -11.79
C SER A 117 9.40 15.09 -12.99
N ALA A 118 10.32 14.77 -13.89
CA ALA A 118 9.94 14.15 -15.17
C ALA A 118 9.41 12.71 -15.03
N PHE A 119 10.13 11.85 -14.29
CA PHE A 119 9.74 10.44 -14.09
C PHE A 119 8.59 10.26 -13.07
N LEU A 120 8.33 11.30 -12.25
CA LEU A 120 7.32 11.28 -11.17
C LEU A 120 6.13 12.17 -11.46
N THR A 121 6.02 12.69 -12.69
CA THR A 121 4.68 12.92 -13.22
C THR A 121 3.91 11.62 -13.02
N LEU A 122 2.67 11.68 -12.55
CA LEU A 122 1.82 10.51 -12.30
C LEU A 122 1.61 9.60 -13.52
N ASN A 123 2.22 9.96 -14.66
CA ASN A 123 2.10 9.38 -15.98
C ASN A 123 2.54 7.90 -16.04
N PRO A 124 3.71 7.49 -15.52
CA PRO A 124 4.10 6.07 -15.47
C PRO A 124 3.11 5.22 -14.67
N LEU A 125 2.58 5.77 -13.57
CA LEU A 125 1.71 5.05 -12.65
C LEU A 125 0.28 4.94 -13.21
N LEU A 126 -0.23 6.04 -13.78
CA LEU A 126 -1.46 6.05 -14.57
C LEU A 126 -1.35 5.08 -15.75
N LYS A 127 -0.19 4.97 -16.40
CA LYS A 127 0.05 3.99 -17.46
C LYS A 127 0.04 2.55 -16.94
N LEU A 128 0.62 2.24 -15.78
CA LEU A 128 0.52 0.88 -15.19
C LEU A 128 -0.93 0.49 -14.92
N ALA A 129 -1.73 1.42 -14.39
CA ALA A 129 -3.17 1.22 -14.20
C ALA A 129 -3.90 1.02 -15.55
N GLN A 130 -3.54 1.78 -16.59
CA GLN A 130 -4.08 1.61 -17.95
C GLN A 130 -3.75 0.26 -18.59
N LEU A 131 -2.61 -0.33 -18.21
CA LEU A 131 -2.19 -1.65 -18.69
C LEU A 131 -2.93 -2.82 -18.00
N GLY A 132 -3.92 -2.53 -17.13
CA GLY A 132 -4.76 -3.53 -16.49
C GLY A 132 -4.13 -4.21 -15.28
N TYR A 133 -2.99 -3.70 -14.79
CA TYR A 133 -2.38 -4.16 -13.56
C TYR A 133 -2.99 -3.43 -12.36
N SER A 134 -3.58 -4.18 -11.42
CA SER A 134 -4.13 -3.60 -10.19
C SER A 134 -3.00 -3.25 -9.21
N MET A 135 -2.95 -2.02 -8.74
CA MET A 135 -1.98 -1.61 -7.73
C MET A 135 -2.52 -1.95 -6.35
N GLU A 136 -1.86 -2.87 -5.65
CA GLU A 136 -2.32 -3.29 -4.32
C GLU A 136 -1.68 -2.46 -3.22
N LYS A 137 -0.43 -2.03 -3.43
CA LYS A 137 0.34 -1.31 -2.41
C LYS A 137 1.20 -0.22 -3.03
N CYS A 138 1.13 0.97 -2.45
CA CYS A 138 1.94 2.12 -2.82
C CYS A 138 2.71 2.58 -1.58
N SER A 139 4.02 2.38 -1.53
CA SER A 139 4.88 2.90 -0.46
C SER A 139 5.82 3.94 -1.01
N MET A 140 5.78 5.15 -0.47
CA MET A 140 6.49 6.30 -1.01
C MET A 140 7.18 7.08 0.11
N CYS A 141 8.51 7.19 0.05
CA CYS A 141 9.31 7.90 1.06
C CYS A 141 10.29 8.89 0.42
N GLY A 142 10.58 9.99 1.13
CA GLY A 142 11.53 11.00 0.68
C GLY A 142 11.17 12.43 1.05
N VAL A 143 11.81 13.38 0.38
CA VAL A 143 11.50 14.81 0.49
C VAL A 143 10.81 15.26 -0.79
N LYS A 144 9.61 15.83 -0.66
CA LYS A 144 8.80 16.35 -1.75
C LYS A 144 8.28 17.73 -1.37
N ASN A 145 8.01 18.57 -2.36
CA ASN A 145 7.30 19.83 -2.10
C ASN A 145 5.83 19.53 -1.73
N ASN A 146 5.17 20.49 -1.10
CA ASN A 146 3.80 20.34 -0.60
C ASN A 146 2.80 19.97 -1.72
N GLU A 147 2.96 20.55 -2.91
CA GLU A 147 2.14 20.25 -4.09
C GLU A 147 2.25 18.79 -4.53
N ALA A 148 3.45 18.22 -4.52
CA ALA A 148 3.66 16.83 -4.87
C ALA A 148 3.02 15.87 -3.85
N ILE A 149 2.97 16.23 -2.56
CA ILE A 149 2.28 15.44 -1.53
C ILE A 149 0.79 15.31 -1.90
N VAL A 150 0.14 16.44 -2.20
CA VAL A 150 -1.30 16.44 -2.53
C VAL A 150 -1.56 15.71 -3.84
N ARG A 151 -0.81 16.04 -4.91
CA ARG A 151 -0.95 15.37 -6.21
C ARG A 151 -0.81 13.85 -6.10
N THR A 152 0.12 13.39 -5.27
CA THR A 152 0.34 11.96 -5.01
C THR A 152 -0.90 11.33 -4.37
N LEU A 153 -1.42 11.91 -3.29
CA LEU A 153 -2.63 11.39 -2.63
C LEU A 153 -3.84 11.35 -3.57
N THR A 154 -4.05 12.42 -4.35
CA THR A 154 -5.15 12.48 -5.31
C THR A 154 -5.04 11.39 -6.37
N ALA A 155 -3.82 11.08 -6.84
CA ALA A 155 -3.62 10.04 -7.83
C ALA A 155 -3.91 8.64 -7.28
N PHE A 156 -3.51 8.38 -6.04
CA PHE A 156 -3.69 7.09 -5.38
C PHE A 156 -4.99 6.99 -4.58
N ARG A 157 -5.95 7.87 -4.82
CA ARG A 157 -7.19 7.97 -4.05
C ARG A 157 -8.05 6.70 -4.06
N LYS A 158 -7.88 5.81 -5.04
CA LYS A 158 -8.66 4.56 -5.16
C LYS A 158 -7.84 3.30 -4.91
N GLU A 159 -6.54 3.43 -4.64
CA GLU A 159 -5.71 2.25 -4.41
C GLU A 159 -5.97 1.63 -3.05
N LYS A 160 -5.68 0.34 -2.92
CA LYS A 160 -6.03 -0.40 -1.71
C LYS A 160 -5.21 0.04 -0.49
N ASP A 161 -3.88 -0.01 -0.60
CA ASP A 161 -2.93 0.35 0.46
C ASP A 161 -2.00 1.48 0.01
N VAL A 162 -2.02 2.60 0.71
CA VAL A 162 -1.17 3.77 0.46
C VAL A 162 -0.40 4.12 1.73
N GLN A 163 0.91 3.99 1.66
CA GLN A 163 1.86 4.41 2.67
C GLN A 163 2.72 5.56 2.16
N MET A 164 2.77 6.65 2.93
CA MET A 164 3.52 7.84 2.58
C MET A 164 4.38 8.35 3.73
N SER A 165 5.66 8.48 3.44
CA SER A 165 6.68 9.03 4.32
C SER A 165 7.33 10.25 3.65
N PHE A 166 6.52 11.18 3.13
CA PHE A 166 6.99 12.45 2.57
C PHE A 166 6.98 13.55 3.62
N ARG A 167 8.17 14.12 3.89
CA ARG A 167 8.27 15.28 4.78
C ARG A 167 7.85 16.53 4.01
N PRO A 168 6.88 17.32 4.52
CA PRO A 168 6.49 18.59 3.91
C PRO A 168 7.64 19.61 3.96
N THR A 169 7.63 20.58 3.04
CA THR A 169 8.62 21.66 3.03
C THR A 169 8.36 22.66 4.16
N LYS A 170 9.35 23.48 4.51
CA LYS A 170 9.26 24.38 5.70
C LYS A 170 8.11 25.40 5.62
N ASP A 171 7.71 25.76 4.41
CA ASP A 171 6.64 26.68 4.06
C ASP A 171 5.24 26.05 4.08
N PHE A 172 5.08 24.79 4.54
CA PHE A 172 3.79 24.10 4.57
C PHE A 172 2.66 24.85 5.27
N LYS A 173 2.98 25.74 6.22
CA LYS A 173 1.99 26.59 6.89
C LYS A 173 1.31 27.59 5.95
N ASN A 174 1.98 27.96 4.86
CA ASN A 174 1.49 28.91 3.87
C ASN A 174 0.96 28.19 2.62
N PHE A 175 1.05 26.87 2.57
CA PHE A 175 0.54 26.07 1.46
C PHE A 175 -0.90 25.64 1.75
N ASP A 176 -1.76 25.80 0.75
CA ASP A 176 -3.14 25.35 0.83
C ASP A 176 -3.24 23.85 0.56
N PHE A 177 -3.34 23.07 1.65
CA PHE A 177 -3.56 21.62 1.58
C PHE A 177 -5.05 21.26 1.44
N VAL A 178 -5.99 22.21 1.55
CA VAL A 178 -7.43 21.94 1.58
C VAL A 178 -8.02 21.96 0.17
N THR A 179 -7.87 23.07 -0.55
CA THR A 179 -8.50 23.29 -1.86
C THR A 179 -8.17 22.25 -2.93
N PRO A 180 -6.95 21.68 -3.00
CA PRO A 180 -6.65 20.74 -4.08
C PRO A 180 -7.34 19.38 -3.95
N PHE A 181 -7.95 19.06 -2.80
CA PHE A 181 -8.77 17.84 -2.65
C PHE A 181 -10.20 18.10 -3.10
N SER A 182 -10.54 17.60 -4.29
CA SER A 182 -11.91 17.67 -4.84
C SER A 182 -12.84 16.55 -4.34
N GLY A 183 -12.37 15.70 -3.43
CA GLY A 183 -13.12 14.56 -2.93
C GLY A 183 -12.29 13.68 -1.99
N SER A 184 -12.95 12.67 -1.43
CA SER A 184 -12.37 11.77 -0.44
C SER A 184 -11.52 10.67 -1.07
N LEU A 185 -10.54 10.19 -0.30
CA LEU A 185 -9.77 8.99 -0.59
C LEU A 185 -10.56 7.76 -0.15
N GLU A 186 -10.50 6.70 -0.95
CA GLU A 186 -11.28 5.46 -0.83
C GLU A 186 -10.38 4.27 -0.49
N ASN A 187 -9.19 4.54 0.08
CA ASN A 187 -8.21 3.51 0.39
C ASN A 187 -8.71 2.54 1.49
N GLU A 188 -8.41 1.25 1.37
CA GLU A 188 -8.61 0.34 2.51
C GLU A 188 -7.64 0.69 3.65
N GLN A 189 -6.38 0.99 3.33
CA GLN A 189 -5.37 1.39 4.28
C GLN A 189 -4.65 2.66 3.81
N LEU A 190 -4.59 3.66 4.68
CA LEU A 190 -3.86 4.90 4.49
C LEU A 190 -2.89 5.11 5.64
N GLN A 191 -1.59 5.20 5.36
CA GLN A 191 -0.55 5.51 6.32
C GLN A 191 0.20 6.77 5.90
N ILE A 192 0.27 7.77 6.79
CA ILE A 192 1.04 9.00 6.58
C ILE A 192 1.98 9.19 7.77
N ASP A 193 3.29 9.10 7.55
CA ASP A 193 4.27 9.18 8.65
C ASP A 193 4.56 10.63 9.07
N TYR A 194 4.42 11.60 8.16
CA TYR A 194 4.67 13.01 8.42
C TYR A 194 3.39 13.84 8.30
N THR A 195 2.73 14.05 9.43
CA THR A 195 1.34 14.55 9.49
C THR A 195 1.24 16.03 9.85
N LYS A 196 2.34 16.78 9.88
CA LYS A 196 2.34 18.21 10.29
C LYS A 196 1.39 19.11 9.48
N TRP A 197 1.08 18.72 8.24
CA TRP A 197 0.17 19.44 7.36
C TRP A 197 -1.27 18.93 7.44
N VAL A 198 -1.48 17.77 8.08
CA VAL A 198 -2.80 17.13 8.22
C VAL A 198 -3.54 17.82 9.36
N SER A 199 -4.67 18.43 9.03
CA SER A 199 -5.60 19.03 9.99
C SER A 199 -6.83 18.14 10.23
N VAL A 200 -7.62 18.48 11.25
CA VAL A 200 -8.92 17.85 11.55
C VAL A 200 -9.84 17.81 10.33
N TRP A 201 -9.82 18.87 9.50
CA TRP A 201 -10.59 18.93 8.26
C TRP A 201 -10.24 17.77 7.30
N HIS A 202 -8.98 17.39 7.18
CA HIS A 202 -8.56 16.31 6.28
C HIS A 202 -9.14 14.97 6.72
N ILE A 203 -9.18 14.70 8.02
CA ILE A 203 -9.71 13.44 8.57
C ILE A 203 -11.19 13.28 8.19
N PHE A 204 -11.98 14.35 8.33
CA PHE A 204 -13.43 14.29 8.09
C PHE A 204 -13.88 14.50 6.65
N ASN A 205 -13.05 15.11 5.80
CA ASN A 205 -13.44 15.42 4.42
C ASN A 205 -12.66 14.58 3.39
N VAL A 206 -11.37 14.35 3.64
CA VAL A 206 -10.47 13.66 2.70
C VAL A 206 -10.33 12.19 3.07
N PHE A 207 -10.15 11.84 4.35
CA PHE A 207 -9.89 10.46 4.76
C PHE A 207 -11.14 9.70 5.23
N ASN A 208 -12.31 10.33 5.23
CA ASN A 208 -13.56 9.79 5.79
C ASN A 208 -14.09 8.52 5.10
N LYS A 209 -13.65 8.25 3.87
CA LYS A 209 -13.96 7.02 3.13
C LYS A 209 -12.86 5.96 3.22
N CYS A 210 -11.72 6.27 3.85
CA CYS A 210 -10.71 5.27 4.12
C CYS A 210 -11.20 4.29 5.20
N ARG A 211 -10.74 3.04 5.18
CA ARG A 211 -11.14 2.05 6.20
C ARG A 211 -10.20 2.02 7.41
N PHE A 212 -8.90 2.12 7.18
CA PHE A 212 -7.87 2.17 8.22
C PHE A 212 -6.95 3.36 7.96
N VAL A 213 -6.76 4.23 8.94
CA VAL A 213 -5.94 5.44 8.81
C VAL A 213 -4.91 5.49 9.93
N TYR A 214 -3.62 5.53 9.56
CA TYR A 214 -2.49 5.69 10.46
C TYR A 214 -1.82 7.04 10.22
N LEU A 215 -1.72 7.87 11.27
CA LEU A 215 -1.10 9.19 11.20
C LEU A 215 0.09 9.23 12.19
N GLY A 216 1.30 9.09 11.67
CA GLY A 216 2.53 8.86 12.44
C GLY A 216 3.16 10.08 13.10
N GLY A 217 2.66 11.30 12.87
CA GLY A 217 3.16 12.51 13.53
C GLY A 217 2.34 12.90 14.76
N HIS A 218 2.92 13.75 15.61
CA HIS A 218 2.28 14.23 16.84
C HIS A 218 1.21 15.28 16.54
N PHE A 219 0.00 15.02 17.01
CA PHE A 219 -1.14 15.94 16.97
C PHE A 219 -1.21 16.79 18.25
N PRO A 220 -1.58 18.08 18.13
CA PRO A 220 -1.99 18.87 19.27
C PRO A 220 -3.18 18.22 19.98
N LEU A 221 -3.22 18.31 21.30
CA LEU A 221 -4.31 17.74 22.09
C LEU A 221 -5.67 18.39 21.75
N SER A 222 -5.68 19.67 21.37
CA SER A 222 -6.87 20.37 20.85
C SER A 222 -7.47 19.68 19.65
N ASP A 223 -6.64 19.29 18.68
CA ASP A 223 -7.07 18.65 17.43
C ASP A 223 -7.61 17.26 17.72
N VAL A 224 -6.95 16.52 18.64
CA VAL A 224 -7.41 15.22 19.11
C VAL A 224 -8.80 15.34 19.73
N PHE A 225 -9.01 16.30 20.63
CA PHE A 225 -10.33 16.53 21.23
C PHE A 225 -11.40 16.93 20.19
N GLU A 226 -11.03 17.74 19.20
CA GLU A 226 -11.94 18.10 18.10
C GLU A 226 -12.32 16.88 17.25
N ILE A 227 -11.36 16.00 16.94
CA ILE A 227 -11.61 14.74 16.23
C ILE A 227 -12.57 13.86 17.04
N LEU A 228 -12.33 13.71 18.34
CA LEU A 228 -13.11 12.85 19.22
C LEU A 228 -14.54 13.37 19.39
N LYS A 229 -14.70 14.69 19.57
CA LYS A 229 -16.01 15.34 19.70
C LYS A 229 -16.84 15.20 18.42
N ASN A 230 -16.20 15.26 17.27
CA ASN A 230 -16.85 15.21 15.95
C ASN A 230 -16.84 13.80 15.32
N TRP A 231 -16.46 12.77 16.08
CA TRP A 231 -16.38 11.40 15.57
C TRP A 231 -17.78 10.87 15.22
N LYS A 232 -18.12 10.84 13.93
CA LYS A 232 -19.46 10.46 13.42
C LYS A 232 -19.53 9.01 12.97
N ALA A 233 -20.60 8.32 13.34
CA ALA A 233 -20.90 6.95 12.91
C ALA A 233 -21.01 6.78 11.38
N GLU A 234 -21.16 7.87 10.63
CA GLU A 234 -21.22 7.90 9.17
C GLU A 234 -19.84 7.78 8.49
N SER A 235 -18.75 7.89 9.26
CA SER A 235 -17.39 7.67 8.74
C SER A 235 -17.21 6.20 8.34
N SER A 236 -16.57 5.95 7.19
CA SER A 236 -16.16 4.58 6.81
C SER A 236 -14.86 4.13 7.51
N ILE A 237 -14.20 5.07 8.21
CA ILE A 237 -13.00 4.79 9.00
C ILE A 237 -13.37 3.86 10.14
N ARG A 238 -12.85 2.65 10.10
CA ARG A 238 -13.02 1.66 11.17
C ARG A 238 -11.96 1.82 12.25
N SER A 239 -10.75 2.22 11.86
CA SER A 239 -9.66 2.49 12.79
C SER A 239 -8.91 3.75 12.39
N LEU A 240 -8.73 4.66 13.34
CA LEU A 240 -7.85 5.83 13.23
C LEU A 240 -6.79 5.76 14.34
N GLU A 241 -5.53 5.68 13.95
CA GLU A 241 -4.39 5.71 14.87
C GLU A 241 -3.74 7.10 14.84
N LEU A 242 -3.67 7.73 16.03
CA LEU A 242 -3.10 9.05 16.25
C LEU A 242 -2.00 8.98 17.31
N LYS A 243 -0.98 9.82 17.16
CA LYS A 243 0.03 10.06 18.19
C LYS A 243 -0.15 11.44 18.78
N PHE A 244 -0.14 11.55 20.11
CA PHE A 244 -0.20 12.84 20.80
C PHE A 244 0.47 12.71 22.17
N GLN A 245 0.69 13.84 22.83
CA GLN A 245 1.19 13.89 24.20
C GLN A 245 0.07 14.37 25.11
N ALA A 246 -0.29 13.54 26.09
CA ALA A 246 -1.21 13.90 27.16
C ALA A 246 -0.44 14.30 28.43
N TRP A 247 -1.13 14.95 29.36
CA TRP A 247 -0.59 15.28 30.69
C TRP A 247 -0.45 14.03 31.57
N SER A 248 -1.53 13.25 31.67
CA SER A 248 -1.56 11.88 32.21
C SER A 248 -2.67 11.07 31.55
N ASN A 249 -2.64 9.75 31.71
CA ASN A 249 -3.71 8.87 31.21
C ASN A 249 -5.02 9.09 31.99
N GLU A 250 -4.97 9.35 33.30
CA GLU A 250 -6.17 9.63 34.10
C GLU A 250 -6.82 10.95 33.71
N GLU A 251 -6.04 12.01 33.53
CA GLU A 251 -6.55 13.33 33.13
C GLU A 251 -7.16 13.29 31.73
N PHE A 252 -6.52 12.57 30.80
CA PHE A 252 -7.08 12.35 29.47
C PHE A 252 -8.41 11.59 29.53
N ALA A 253 -8.47 10.49 30.31
CA ALA A 253 -9.70 9.73 30.49
C ALA A 253 -10.82 10.56 31.14
N ALA A 254 -10.50 11.38 32.14
CA ALA A 254 -11.45 12.30 32.76
C ALA A 254 -12.00 13.32 31.74
N LYS A 255 -11.13 13.87 30.89
CA LYS A 255 -11.53 14.81 29.84
C LYS A 255 -12.43 14.16 28.78
N MET A 256 -12.16 12.91 28.45
CA MET A 256 -12.98 12.10 27.54
C MET A 256 -14.40 11.87 28.07
N VAL A 257 -14.52 11.62 29.39
CA VAL A 257 -15.82 11.51 30.06
C VAL A 257 -16.52 12.87 30.08
N GLU A 258 -15.81 13.95 30.43
CA GLU A 258 -16.37 15.32 30.45
C GLU A 258 -16.98 15.71 29.10
N MET A 259 -16.34 15.33 28.00
CA MET A 259 -16.80 15.66 26.65
C MET A 259 -17.76 14.63 26.03
N ASN A 260 -18.19 13.61 26.78
CA ASN A 260 -19.03 12.50 26.32
C ASN A 260 -18.48 11.81 25.05
N ALA A 261 -17.15 11.70 24.92
CA ALA A 261 -16.54 11.04 23.78
C ALA A 261 -16.61 9.51 23.90
N ALA A 262 -16.58 8.83 22.75
CA ALA A 262 -16.55 7.37 22.71
C ALA A 262 -15.29 6.82 23.40
N PRO A 263 -15.37 5.62 24.02
CA PRO A 263 -14.21 5.00 24.65
C PRO A 263 -13.11 4.69 23.62
N VAL A 264 -11.87 5.01 23.97
CA VAL A 264 -10.68 4.85 23.12
C VAL A 264 -9.76 3.83 23.75
N GLN A 265 -9.14 2.99 22.93
CA GLN A 265 -8.18 1.99 23.41
C GLN A 265 -6.75 2.54 23.27
N GLU A 266 -5.95 2.34 24.30
CA GLU A 266 -4.51 2.55 24.22
C GLU A 266 -3.91 1.47 23.32
N ALA A 267 -3.13 1.88 22.32
CA ALA A 267 -2.37 0.96 21.50
C ALA A 267 -0.99 0.76 22.16
N PRO A 268 -0.51 -0.47 22.36
CA PRO A 268 0.79 -0.70 22.97
C PRO A 268 1.90 -0.20 22.03
N GLU A 269 2.62 0.84 22.43
CA GLU A 269 3.72 1.38 21.63
C GLU A 269 5.00 0.53 21.83
N ARG A 270 5.34 -0.32 20.83
CA ARG A 270 6.55 -1.17 20.85
C ARG A 270 7.82 -0.41 20.45
N ARG A 271 8.20 0.67 21.14
CA ARG A 271 9.52 1.30 20.94
C ARG A 271 10.23 1.51 22.28
N LYS A 272 11.40 0.85 22.42
CA LYS A 272 12.28 0.99 23.60
C LYS A 272 12.73 2.45 23.77
N GLY A 273 12.41 3.06 24.90
CA GLY A 273 13.12 4.24 25.42
C GLY A 273 12.35 5.56 25.51
N TYR A 274 11.12 5.66 25.02
CA TYR A 274 10.23 6.81 25.23
C TYR A 274 8.83 6.31 25.54
N THR A 275 8.24 6.74 26.66
CA THR A 275 6.81 6.62 26.92
C THR A 275 6.09 7.70 26.10
N SER A 276 5.74 7.39 24.86
CA SER A 276 4.72 8.13 24.14
C SER A 276 3.40 7.36 24.21
N SER A 277 2.29 8.07 24.37
CA SER A 277 0.96 7.47 24.39
C SER A 277 0.43 7.44 22.96
N SER A 278 0.22 6.23 22.42
CA SER A 278 -0.49 6.03 21.16
C SER A 278 -1.90 5.53 21.45
N TRP A 279 -2.90 6.14 20.82
CA TRP A 279 -4.30 5.76 21.01
C TRP A 279 -4.95 5.40 19.68
N MET A 280 -5.80 4.38 19.72
CA MET A 280 -6.51 3.83 18.56
C MET A 280 -8.01 4.05 18.72
N LEU A 281 -8.60 4.75 17.76
CA LEU A 281 -10.04 4.96 17.66
C LEU A 281 -10.66 3.84 16.84
N ASN A 282 -11.24 2.83 17.50
CA ASN A 282 -11.91 1.71 16.85
C ASN A 282 -13.44 1.90 16.84
N TYR A 283 -14.07 1.83 15.66
CA TYR A 283 -15.50 1.54 15.58
C TYR A 283 -15.71 0.01 15.70
N LEU A 284 -16.21 -0.38 16.88
CA LEU A 284 -16.92 -1.62 17.26
C LEU A 284 -16.16 -2.82 17.89
N ARG A 285 -16.60 -3.06 19.15
CA ARG A 285 -16.80 -4.27 19.97
C ARG A 285 -15.61 -4.99 20.63
N VAL A 286 -15.53 -4.76 21.94
CA VAL A 286 -15.22 -5.64 23.09
C VAL A 286 -14.49 -6.96 22.80
N VAL A 287 -13.26 -7.05 23.32
CA VAL A 287 -12.80 -8.23 24.07
C VAL A 287 -12.16 -7.72 25.35
N GLN A 288 -12.85 -7.92 26.47
CA GLN A 288 -12.25 -7.84 27.80
C GLN A 288 -11.32 -9.06 27.92
N LEU A 289 -10.01 -8.84 28.02
CA LEU A 289 -9.09 -9.89 28.46
C LEU A 289 -8.88 -9.73 29.97
N PRO A 290 -8.88 -10.85 30.72
CA PRO A 290 -9.01 -10.84 32.17
C PRO A 290 -7.78 -10.20 32.83
N PHE A 291 -8.02 -9.55 33.96
CA PHE A 291 -6.98 -9.28 34.94
C PHE A 291 -6.19 -10.57 35.18
N PRO A 292 -4.85 -10.54 35.27
CA PRO A 292 -4.18 -11.54 36.07
C PRO A 292 -4.74 -11.37 37.48
N LEU A 293 -5.47 -12.39 37.94
CA LEU A 293 -5.69 -12.58 39.37
C LEU A 293 -4.29 -12.54 40.00
N ASP A 294 -4.10 -11.59 40.89
CA ASP A 294 -3.12 -11.72 41.95
C ASP A 294 -3.32 -13.12 42.55
N ASN A 295 -2.28 -13.93 42.48
CA ASN A 295 -2.15 -15.11 43.31
C ASN A 295 -0.97 -14.88 44.26
N PRO A 296 -1.12 -15.33 45.51
CA PRO A 296 -0.55 -14.73 46.72
C PRO A 296 0.98 -14.76 46.82
#